data_AF-A0A9D8PZP4-F1
#
_entry.id   AF-A0A9D8PZP4-F1
#
_cell.length_a   1.000
_cell.length_b   1.000
_cell.length_c   1.000
_cell.angle_alpha   90.00
_cell.angle_beta   90.00
_cell.angle_gamma   90.00
#
_symmetry.space_group_name_H-M   'P 1'
#
loop_
_entity.id
_entity.type
_entity.pdbx_description
1 polymer ?
#
loop_
_entity_poly.entity_id
_entity_poly.type
_entity_poly.pdbx_seq_one_letter_code
_entity_poly.pdbx_strand_id
1 'polypeptide(L)'
;FNGTLRVSALVYSDTRYGNRDVETLVRAPILAEASMPRVMAPGDRSTVTLDVQNFTGKPGEFAVRVDGEGPLGIGEAARKVQLAADAKQTLSFPLTAQEGYTVAKVRVRVDGNGFKVDRRYDLPVRAAWPQVLRSQTRTLDPLAPITLDSGFAGGLMAGSVNARMLVSALPPIPFASALQGALNYPYGCAEQTTSKGYAALLLDQATSAMLGADGLDAKARRERMEGAFGRLASMQVANGNFSMWGNDDYVNPALTPYIAEFLLDAKDAGFAVPDNVLQKALNRISEDLLSGGNQFYGQERRDALKFANQAYSGYVLARVNRAPLGTLRALYDNERGKAVTGLSLVHLGAALSLQGDGKRGQAAIAAGFGMAGKDRPAYFGDYGSPLRDDALMIALLHERGLAKPEYDARAVSLGRTLDARRSSGWLWLSTQEQVALARLGKALMADQKKLVSGELAVGEAREAIDARKLFARVFDAAQLAQGVRFLPQGQAPMFASLEVAGIPRQAPAPDNSVIGIECDWSTTDGKPW
;
A
#
# COMPACT_ATOMS: atom_id res chain seq x y z
N PHE A 1 -30.32 13.94 -10.95
CA PHE A 1 -30.92 13.75 -9.61
C PHE A 1 -32.43 13.78 -9.76
N ASN A 2 -33.15 12.84 -9.16
CA ASN A 2 -34.61 12.81 -9.10
C ASN A 2 -35.00 12.71 -7.62
N GLY A 3 -35.69 13.71 -7.10
CA GLY A 3 -36.02 13.79 -5.68
C GLY A 3 -36.13 15.24 -5.20
N THR A 4 -36.16 15.41 -3.89
CA THR A 4 -36.23 16.74 -3.25
C THR A 4 -34.84 17.25 -2.92
N LEU A 5 -34.48 18.43 -3.44
CA LEU A 5 -33.28 19.15 -3.05
C LEU A 5 -33.60 20.12 -1.91
N ARG A 6 -32.88 20.02 -0.79
CA ARG A 6 -32.92 21.04 0.26
C ARG A 6 -31.80 22.05 0.04
N VAL A 7 -32.15 23.27 -0.33
CA VAL A 7 -31.23 24.39 -0.47
C VAL A 7 -31.16 25.12 0.86
N SER A 8 -30.01 25.10 1.52
CA SER A 8 -29.79 25.78 2.81
C SER A 8 -28.82 26.95 2.62
N ALA A 9 -29.15 28.12 3.15
CA ALA A 9 -28.33 29.31 3.13
C ALA A 9 -28.01 29.74 4.56
N LEU A 10 -26.73 29.98 4.84
CA LEU A 10 -26.23 30.57 6.07
C LEU A 10 -25.64 31.94 5.73
N VAL A 11 -26.01 32.97 6.49
CA VAL A 11 -25.48 34.33 6.34
C VAL A 11 -24.90 34.78 7.66
N TYR A 12 -23.76 35.47 7.63
CA TYR A 12 -23.14 36.02 8.83
C TYR A 12 -22.49 37.38 8.58
N SER A 13 -22.36 38.15 9.65
CA SER A 13 -21.60 39.39 9.80
C SER A 13 -20.89 39.36 11.16
N ASP A 14 -20.12 40.39 11.51
CA ASP A 14 -19.33 40.45 12.75
C ASP A 14 -20.11 40.08 14.01
N THR A 15 -21.40 40.44 14.08
CA THR A 15 -22.24 40.19 15.27
C THR A 15 -23.60 39.57 14.97
N ARG A 16 -23.87 39.13 13.73
CA ARG A 16 -25.18 38.57 13.35
C ARG A 16 -25.03 37.34 12.51
N TYR A 17 -25.92 36.39 12.73
CA TYR A 17 -26.01 35.14 12.00
C TYR A 17 -27.46 34.92 11.61
N GLY A 18 -27.70 34.31 10.45
CA GLY A 18 -29.01 33.93 9.97
C GLY A 18 -28.94 32.65 9.15
N ASN A 19 -30.00 31.85 9.19
CA ASN A 19 -30.14 30.67 8.35
C ASN A 19 -31.53 30.62 7.70
N ARG A 20 -31.61 29.96 6.56
CA ARG A 20 -32.88 29.60 5.92
C ARG A 20 -32.68 28.39 5.02
N ASP A 21 -33.67 27.52 4.94
CA ASP A 21 -33.70 26.45 3.95
C ASP A 21 -35.03 26.39 3.21
N VAL A 22 -34.99 25.86 1.98
CA VAL A 22 -36.14 25.65 1.09
C VAL A 22 -35.98 24.32 0.38
N GLU A 23 -37.08 23.57 0.30
CA GLU A 23 -37.15 22.33 -0.47
C GLU A 23 -37.63 22.59 -1.90
N THR A 24 -37.00 21.95 -2.89
CA THR A 24 -37.37 22.03 -4.30
C THR A 24 -37.43 20.63 -4.90
N LEU A 25 -38.58 20.27 -5.48
CA LEU A 25 -38.75 19.00 -6.17
C LEU A 25 -38.11 19.07 -7.56
N VAL A 26 -37.17 18.17 -7.83
CA VAL A 26 -36.54 18.00 -9.14
C VAL A 26 -36.92 16.64 -9.70
N ARG A 27 -37.62 16.62 -10.84
CA ARG A 27 -38.13 15.39 -11.45
C ARG A 27 -37.97 15.44 -12.96
N ALA A 28 -37.34 14.41 -13.52
CA ALA A 28 -37.25 14.24 -14.98
C ALA A 28 -38.62 13.84 -15.58
N PRO A 29 -38.90 14.21 -16.85
CA PRO A 29 -40.12 13.78 -17.56
C PRO A 29 -40.26 12.26 -17.71
N ILE A 30 -39.13 11.55 -17.79
CA ILE A 30 -39.07 10.09 -17.71
C ILE A 30 -38.14 9.74 -16.57
N LEU A 31 -38.64 8.99 -15.59
CA LEU A 31 -37.82 8.40 -14.55
C LEU A 31 -37.36 7.02 -15.03
N ALA A 32 -36.05 6.77 -14.96
CA ALA A 32 -35.45 5.47 -15.26
C ALA A 32 -34.39 5.17 -14.20
N GLU A 33 -34.75 4.39 -13.18
CA GLU A 33 -33.86 4.08 -12.05
C GLU A 33 -33.56 2.59 -12.01
N ALA A 34 -32.28 2.26 -12.13
CA ALA A 34 -31.79 0.88 -12.18
C ALA A 34 -31.34 0.41 -10.80
N SER A 35 -31.70 -0.82 -10.43
CA SER A 35 -31.21 -1.54 -9.26
C SER A 35 -30.45 -2.79 -9.71
N MET A 36 -29.26 -2.96 -9.17
CA MET A 36 -28.31 -4.02 -9.51
C MET A 36 -27.35 -4.26 -8.33
N PRO A 37 -26.61 -5.39 -8.29
CA PRO A 37 -25.57 -5.61 -7.29
C PRO A 37 -24.54 -4.48 -7.27
N ARG A 38 -23.84 -4.30 -6.14
CA ARG A 38 -22.75 -3.30 -6.03
C ARG A 38 -21.44 -3.76 -6.68
N VAL A 39 -21.28 -5.06 -6.88
CA VAL A 39 -20.10 -5.72 -7.44
C VAL A 39 -20.52 -7.08 -7.97
N MET A 40 -19.83 -7.58 -8.99
CA MET A 40 -19.97 -8.96 -9.46
C MET A 40 -18.59 -9.59 -9.64
N ALA A 41 -18.49 -10.90 -9.41
CA ALA A 41 -17.34 -11.70 -9.80
C ALA A 41 -17.52 -12.25 -11.23
N PRO A 42 -16.41 -12.45 -11.99
CA PRO A 42 -16.48 -13.16 -13.26
C PRO A 42 -17.20 -14.51 -13.13
N GLY A 43 -18.21 -14.74 -13.96
CA GLY A 43 -19.08 -15.92 -13.90
C GLY A 43 -20.40 -15.71 -13.16
N ASP A 44 -20.52 -14.65 -12.35
CA ASP A 44 -21.76 -14.34 -11.63
C ASP A 44 -22.91 -14.05 -12.59
N ARG A 45 -24.12 -14.41 -12.13
CA ARG A 45 -25.38 -14.13 -12.81
C ARG A 45 -26.31 -13.40 -11.86
N SER A 46 -26.96 -12.35 -12.34
CA SER A 46 -27.89 -11.53 -11.59
C SER A 46 -28.95 -10.94 -12.52
N THR A 47 -29.68 -9.94 -12.05
CA THR A 47 -30.72 -9.23 -12.80
C THR A 47 -30.58 -7.74 -12.56
N VAL A 48 -30.61 -6.94 -13.63
CA VAL A 48 -30.89 -5.50 -13.51
C VAL A 48 -32.39 -5.31 -13.49
N THR A 49 -32.92 -4.72 -12.42
CA THR A 49 -34.30 -4.24 -12.41
C THR A 49 -34.31 -2.75 -12.73
N LEU A 50 -35.16 -2.34 -13.66
CA LEU A 50 -35.29 -0.95 -14.11
C LEU A 50 -36.71 -0.47 -13.89
N ASP A 51 -36.85 0.52 -13.02
CA ASP A 51 -38.10 1.23 -12.81
C ASP A 51 -38.24 2.34 -13.84
N VAL A 52 -39.23 2.22 -14.72
CA VAL A 52 -39.59 3.26 -15.70
C VAL A 52 -40.92 3.90 -15.31
N GLN A 53 -40.92 5.21 -15.11
CA GLN A 53 -42.14 5.96 -14.76
C GLN A 53 -42.33 7.16 -15.69
N ASN A 54 -43.57 7.34 -16.14
CA ASN A 54 -43.95 8.35 -17.11
C ASN A 54 -44.48 9.62 -16.44
N PHE A 55 -43.68 10.69 -16.42
CA PHE A 55 -44.10 12.02 -15.97
C PHE A 55 -44.25 13.02 -17.13
N THR A 56 -44.45 12.54 -18.35
CA THR A 56 -44.57 13.38 -19.55
C THR A 56 -45.95 14.02 -19.72
N GLY A 57 -46.91 13.69 -18.85
CA GLY A 57 -48.27 14.24 -18.84
C GLY A 57 -49.24 13.59 -19.84
N LYS A 58 -48.81 12.58 -20.62
CA LYS A 58 -49.67 11.85 -21.56
C LYS A 58 -49.28 10.37 -21.65
N PRO A 59 -50.22 9.46 -22.00
CA PRO A 59 -49.88 8.06 -22.26
C PRO A 59 -48.97 7.92 -23.48
N GLY A 60 -48.12 6.88 -23.51
CA GLY A 60 -47.23 6.62 -24.64
C GLY A 60 -46.52 5.27 -24.58
N GLU A 61 -45.96 4.86 -25.72
CA GLU A 61 -45.02 3.74 -25.80
C GLU A 61 -43.60 4.24 -25.48
N PHE A 62 -42.89 3.51 -24.63
CA PHE A 62 -41.51 3.78 -24.25
C PHE A 62 -40.62 2.63 -24.71
N ALA A 63 -39.65 2.94 -25.56
CA ALA A 63 -38.60 2.01 -25.98
C ALA A 63 -37.46 2.05 -24.95
N VAL A 64 -37.21 0.92 -24.30
CA VAL A 64 -36.22 0.76 -23.24
C VAL A 64 -35.09 -0.12 -23.76
N ARG A 65 -33.85 0.30 -23.57
CA ARG A 65 -32.65 -0.46 -23.90
C ARG A 65 -31.64 -0.42 -22.76
N VAL A 66 -31.12 -1.59 -22.40
CA VAL A 66 -30.07 -1.76 -21.39
C VAL A 66 -28.90 -2.49 -22.03
N ASP A 67 -27.73 -1.87 -22.04
CA ASP A 67 -26.50 -2.45 -22.60
C ASP A 67 -25.43 -2.59 -21.51
N GLY A 68 -24.61 -3.63 -21.61
CA GLY A 68 -23.38 -3.77 -20.83
C GLY A 68 -22.19 -3.18 -21.58
N GLU A 69 -21.39 -2.36 -20.90
CA GLU A 69 -20.09 -1.87 -21.38
C GLU A 69 -18.99 -2.54 -20.55
N GLY A 70 -17.95 -3.09 -21.19
CA GLY A 70 -16.92 -3.88 -20.52
C GLY A 70 -17.32 -5.36 -20.36
N PRO A 71 -16.87 -6.06 -19.31
CA PRO A 71 -17.13 -7.49 -19.11
C PRO A 71 -18.53 -7.77 -18.56
N LEU A 72 -19.57 -7.16 -19.14
CA LEU A 72 -20.96 -7.37 -18.77
C LEU A 72 -21.80 -7.79 -19.98
N GLY A 73 -22.60 -8.85 -19.81
CA GLY A 73 -23.64 -9.25 -20.74
C GLY A 73 -25.02 -8.86 -20.22
N ILE A 74 -25.86 -8.30 -21.09
CA ILE A 74 -27.28 -8.07 -20.82
C ILE A 74 -28.10 -8.97 -21.73
N GLY A 75 -28.88 -9.86 -21.14
CA GLY A 75 -29.88 -10.66 -21.84
C GLY A 75 -31.11 -9.82 -22.14
N GLU A 76 -31.71 -10.04 -23.31
CA GLU A 76 -33.00 -9.43 -23.68
C GLU A 76 -33.00 -7.89 -23.55
N ALA A 77 -31.88 -7.29 -23.98
CA ALA A 77 -31.49 -5.89 -23.79
C ALA A 77 -32.50 -4.83 -24.24
N ALA A 78 -33.53 -5.17 -25.01
CA ALA A 78 -34.52 -4.22 -25.53
C ALA A 78 -35.94 -4.64 -25.16
N ARG A 79 -36.73 -3.68 -24.68
CA ARG A 79 -38.15 -3.83 -24.33
C ARG A 79 -38.94 -2.64 -24.82
N LYS A 80 -40.23 -2.86 -25.02
CA LYS A 80 -41.22 -1.79 -25.22
C LYS A 80 -42.25 -1.90 -24.12
N VAL A 81 -42.65 -0.75 -23.58
CA VAL A 81 -43.64 -0.68 -22.51
C VAL A 81 -44.64 0.44 -22.79
N GLN A 82 -45.93 0.14 -22.62
CA GLN A 82 -46.99 1.14 -22.71
C GLN A 82 -47.25 1.68 -21.30
N LEU A 83 -47.08 2.99 -21.10
CA LEU A 83 -47.32 3.63 -19.80
C LEU A 83 -48.37 4.73 -19.94
N ALA A 84 -49.38 4.71 -19.08
CA ALA A 84 -50.27 5.85 -18.86
C ALA A 84 -49.50 7.03 -18.23
N ALA A 85 -50.10 8.21 -18.17
CA ALA A 85 -49.54 9.32 -17.40
C ALA A 85 -49.40 8.90 -15.92
N ASP A 86 -48.28 9.25 -15.30
CA ASP A 86 -47.86 8.92 -13.92
C ASP A 86 -47.67 7.43 -13.61
N ALA A 87 -47.96 6.53 -14.55
CA ALA A 87 -47.79 5.09 -14.39
C ALA A 87 -46.32 4.67 -14.35
N LYS A 88 -46.05 3.65 -13.53
CA LYS A 88 -44.74 3.03 -13.32
C LYS A 88 -44.79 1.56 -13.73
N GLN A 89 -43.73 1.07 -14.34
CA GLN A 89 -43.50 -0.35 -14.54
C GLN A 89 -42.03 -0.71 -14.25
N THR A 90 -41.84 -1.86 -13.62
CA THR A 90 -40.51 -2.44 -13.39
C THR A 90 -40.22 -3.47 -14.47
N LEU A 91 -39.06 -3.34 -15.11
CA LEU A 91 -38.57 -4.25 -16.14
C LEU A 91 -37.35 -5.00 -15.60
N SER A 92 -37.21 -6.26 -15.95
CA SER A 92 -36.09 -7.10 -15.51
C SER A 92 -35.25 -7.53 -16.71
N PHE A 93 -33.92 -7.41 -16.58
CA PHE A 93 -32.95 -7.77 -17.61
C PHE A 93 -31.90 -8.72 -17.00
N PRO A 94 -31.75 -9.95 -17.52
CA PRO A 94 -30.69 -10.86 -17.08
C PRO A 94 -29.31 -10.20 -17.25
N LEU A 95 -28.48 -10.27 -16.21
CA LEU A 95 -27.15 -9.69 -16.16
C LEU A 95 -26.12 -10.80 -15.91
N THR A 96 -25.07 -10.84 -16.72
CA THR A 96 -23.95 -11.77 -16.52
C THR A 96 -22.62 -11.03 -16.48
N ALA A 97 -21.73 -11.42 -15.58
CA ALA A 97 -20.37 -10.93 -15.53
C ALA A 97 -19.43 -11.88 -16.30
N GLN A 98 -18.72 -11.35 -17.28
CA GLN A 98 -17.74 -12.09 -18.08
C GLN A 98 -16.34 -12.02 -17.44
N GLU A 99 -15.35 -12.70 -18.05
CA GLU A 99 -13.96 -12.59 -17.60
C GLU A 99 -13.49 -11.14 -17.69
N GLY A 100 -13.06 -10.58 -16.56
CA GLY A 100 -12.58 -9.21 -16.50
C GLY A 100 -12.21 -8.74 -15.09
N TYR A 101 -11.40 -7.69 -15.05
CA TYR A 101 -11.00 -6.99 -13.83
C TYR A 101 -11.01 -5.48 -14.12
N THR A 102 -12.18 -4.85 -13.96
CA THR A 102 -12.37 -3.43 -14.27
C THR A 102 -13.68 -2.89 -13.69
N VAL A 103 -13.87 -1.58 -13.75
CA VAL A 103 -15.17 -0.94 -13.52
C VAL A 103 -15.95 -0.97 -14.83
N ALA A 104 -16.85 -1.95 -14.96
CA ALA A 104 -17.77 -2.06 -16.09
C ALA A 104 -18.93 -1.08 -15.94
N LYS A 105 -19.77 -0.91 -16.96
CA LYS A 105 -20.94 -0.02 -16.89
C LYS A 105 -22.20 -0.66 -17.43
N VAL A 106 -23.32 -0.41 -16.75
CA VAL A 106 -24.66 -0.68 -17.28
C VAL A 106 -25.21 0.62 -17.85
N ARG A 107 -25.45 0.65 -19.16
CA ARG A 107 -26.02 1.82 -19.85
C ARG A 107 -27.51 1.62 -20.08
N VAL A 108 -28.32 2.50 -19.53
CA VAL A 108 -29.78 2.51 -19.65
C VAL A 108 -30.20 3.63 -20.57
N ARG A 109 -30.99 3.30 -21.60
CA ARG A 109 -31.58 4.25 -22.54
C ARG A 109 -33.09 4.07 -22.60
N VAL A 110 -33.82 5.17 -22.51
CA VAL A 110 -35.29 5.19 -22.64
C VAL A 110 -35.69 6.31 -23.58
N ASP A 111 -36.52 6.00 -24.57
CA ASP A 111 -37.08 6.96 -25.54
C ASP A 111 -38.61 6.82 -25.56
N GLY A 112 -39.33 7.92 -25.36
CA GLY A 112 -40.79 7.93 -25.40
C GLY A 112 -41.35 9.34 -25.28
N ASN A 113 -42.49 9.60 -25.93
CA ASN A 113 -43.19 10.89 -25.90
C ASN A 113 -42.33 12.13 -26.25
N GLY A 114 -41.24 11.96 -27.02
CA GLY A 114 -40.32 13.04 -27.40
C GLY A 114 -39.22 13.33 -26.37
N PHE A 115 -39.16 12.57 -25.27
CA PHE A 115 -38.12 12.68 -24.25
C PHE A 115 -37.17 11.47 -24.31
N LYS A 116 -35.91 11.71 -23.95
CA LYS A 116 -34.87 10.68 -23.94
C LYS A 116 -34.10 10.69 -22.62
N VAL A 117 -33.77 9.50 -22.14
CA VAL A 117 -32.89 9.26 -21.00
C VAL A 117 -31.72 8.41 -21.47
N ASP A 118 -30.51 8.78 -21.07
CA ASP A 118 -29.30 7.98 -21.28
C ASP A 118 -28.44 8.09 -20.01
N ARG A 119 -28.32 6.98 -19.27
CA ARG A 119 -27.58 6.91 -18.01
C ARG A 119 -26.61 5.75 -18.04
N ARG A 120 -25.46 5.95 -17.39
CA ARG A 120 -24.48 4.89 -17.14
C ARG A 120 -24.30 4.73 -15.64
N TYR A 121 -24.31 3.48 -15.21
CA TYR A 121 -24.10 3.08 -13.82
C TYR A 121 -22.83 2.25 -13.76
N ASP A 122 -21.90 2.61 -12.87
CA ASP A 122 -20.68 1.86 -12.66
C ASP A 122 -20.97 0.56 -11.90
N LEU A 123 -20.46 -0.55 -12.41
CA LEU A 123 -20.57 -1.88 -11.81
C LEU A 123 -19.19 -2.56 -11.85
N PRO A 124 -18.44 -2.54 -10.74
CA PRO A 124 -17.17 -3.23 -10.65
C PRO A 124 -17.29 -4.74 -10.90
N VAL A 125 -16.45 -5.27 -11.78
CA VAL A 125 -16.28 -6.70 -12.02
C VAL A 125 -14.89 -7.12 -11.56
N ARG A 126 -14.81 -7.97 -10.54
CA ARG A 126 -13.54 -8.43 -9.95
C ARG A 126 -13.68 -9.82 -9.32
N ALA A 127 -12.64 -10.63 -9.36
CA ALA A 127 -12.67 -11.94 -8.71
C ALA A 127 -12.93 -11.85 -7.19
N ALA A 128 -13.47 -12.94 -6.65
CA ALA A 128 -13.73 -13.12 -5.23
C ALA A 128 -12.47 -13.51 -4.42
N TRP A 129 -11.31 -13.64 -5.06
CA TRP A 129 -10.03 -13.97 -4.44
C TRP A 129 -8.95 -12.95 -4.82
N PRO A 130 -7.87 -12.83 -4.02
CA PRO A 130 -6.84 -11.83 -4.26
C PRO A 130 -5.97 -12.15 -5.49
N GLN A 131 -5.21 -11.14 -5.92
CA GLN A 131 -4.11 -11.34 -6.86
C GLN A 131 -2.98 -12.18 -6.23
N VAL A 132 -2.22 -12.85 -7.08
CA VAL A 132 -0.97 -13.54 -6.71
C VAL A 132 0.22 -12.81 -7.32
N LEU A 133 1.36 -12.87 -6.63
CA LEU A 133 2.65 -12.40 -7.14
C LEU A 133 3.55 -13.61 -7.37
N ARG A 134 4.04 -13.76 -8.60
CA ARG A 134 5.09 -14.70 -8.97
C ARG A 134 6.37 -13.92 -9.17
N SER A 135 7.48 -14.36 -8.60
CA SER A 135 8.76 -13.65 -8.69
C SER A 135 9.92 -14.64 -8.90
N GLN A 136 10.86 -14.28 -9.78
CA GLN A 136 12.10 -15.00 -9.99
C GLN A 136 13.27 -14.02 -9.96
N THR A 137 14.34 -14.44 -9.30
CA THR A 137 15.61 -13.73 -9.24
C THR A 137 16.67 -14.48 -10.03
N ARG A 138 17.58 -13.78 -10.72
CA ARG A 138 18.76 -14.37 -11.36
C ARG A 138 20.00 -13.51 -11.12
N THR A 139 21.12 -14.14 -10.79
CA THR A 139 22.45 -13.53 -10.89
C THR A 139 22.98 -13.71 -12.31
N LEU A 140 23.53 -12.65 -12.88
CA LEU A 140 24.05 -12.60 -14.24
C LEU A 140 25.57 -12.45 -14.18
N ASP A 141 26.26 -13.58 -14.39
CA ASP A 141 27.71 -13.66 -14.50
C ASP A 141 28.07 -14.93 -15.32
N PRO A 142 28.23 -14.85 -16.66
CA PRO A 142 28.27 -13.63 -17.49
C PRO A 142 26.90 -13.00 -17.76
N LEU A 143 26.89 -11.80 -18.35
CA LEU A 143 25.66 -11.04 -18.70
C LEU A 143 24.89 -11.69 -19.87
N ALA A 144 24.11 -12.73 -19.55
CA ALA A 144 23.27 -13.43 -20.50
C ALA A 144 21.91 -12.70 -20.73
N PRO A 145 21.25 -12.93 -21.88
CA PRO A 145 19.91 -12.40 -22.12
C PRO A 145 18.88 -12.94 -21.11
N ILE A 146 17.98 -12.07 -20.69
CA ILE A 146 16.86 -12.39 -19.78
C ILE A 146 15.57 -12.38 -20.58
N THR A 147 14.73 -13.39 -20.36
CA THR A 147 13.42 -13.49 -21.02
C THR A 147 12.31 -13.53 -19.98
N LEU A 148 11.23 -12.79 -20.24
CA LEU A 148 9.98 -12.83 -19.49
C LEU A 148 8.86 -13.18 -20.48
N ASP A 149 8.47 -14.46 -20.50
CA ASP A 149 7.48 -14.99 -21.42
C ASP A 149 6.09 -15.11 -20.78
N SER A 150 5.09 -15.46 -21.60
CA SER A 150 3.69 -15.64 -21.18
C SER A 150 3.49 -16.76 -20.15
N GLY A 151 4.45 -17.69 -20.01
CA GLY A 151 4.38 -18.76 -19.02
C GLY A 151 4.31 -18.23 -17.59
N PHE A 152 4.98 -17.10 -17.31
CA PHE A 152 4.89 -16.44 -16.01
C PHE A 152 3.48 -15.94 -15.68
N ALA A 153 2.70 -15.54 -16.69
CA ALA A 153 1.32 -15.09 -16.55
C ALA A 153 0.28 -16.22 -16.72
N GLY A 154 0.74 -17.47 -16.89
CA GLY A 154 -0.14 -18.62 -17.12
C GLY A 154 -1.21 -18.78 -16.04
N GLY A 155 -2.47 -18.90 -16.45
CA GLY A 155 -3.63 -19.04 -15.55
C GLY A 155 -4.09 -17.75 -14.87
N LEU A 156 -3.49 -16.59 -15.16
CA LEU A 156 -3.97 -15.29 -14.70
C LEU A 156 -4.98 -14.68 -15.69
N MET A 157 -5.87 -13.80 -15.21
CA MET A 157 -6.76 -13.01 -16.05
C MET A 157 -5.94 -11.91 -16.75
N ALA A 158 -5.97 -11.86 -18.08
CA ALA A 158 -5.09 -10.99 -18.87
C ALA A 158 -5.17 -9.50 -18.48
N GLY A 159 -6.38 -8.98 -18.26
CA GLY A 159 -6.60 -7.59 -17.85
C GLY A 159 -6.12 -7.24 -16.44
N SER A 160 -5.70 -8.23 -15.65
CA SER A 160 -5.13 -8.01 -14.31
C SER A 160 -3.61 -8.18 -14.25
N VAL A 161 -2.98 -8.60 -15.36
CA VAL A 161 -1.54 -8.89 -15.40
C VAL A 161 -0.73 -7.60 -15.37
N ASN A 162 0.18 -7.52 -14.42
CA ASN A 162 1.22 -6.51 -14.34
C ASN A 162 2.56 -7.23 -14.15
N ALA A 163 3.36 -7.26 -15.20
CA ALA A 163 4.68 -7.89 -15.18
C ALA A 163 5.78 -6.83 -15.14
N ARG A 164 6.83 -7.09 -14.38
CA ARG A 164 7.96 -6.17 -14.21
C ARG A 164 9.26 -6.92 -14.42
N MET A 165 10.14 -6.32 -15.23
CA MET A 165 11.53 -6.72 -15.34
C MET A 165 12.39 -5.63 -14.72
N LEU A 166 13.29 -6.00 -13.82
CA LEU A 166 14.25 -5.12 -13.18
C LEU A 166 15.65 -5.73 -13.30
N VAL A 167 16.64 -4.94 -13.72
CA VAL A 167 18.05 -5.35 -13.78
C VAL A 167 18.92 -4.28 -13.16
N SER A 168 19.78 -4.69 -12.22
CA SER A 168 20.65 -3.77 -11.48
C SER A 168 21.94 -4.45 -11.02
N ALA A 169 22.93 -3.66 -10.61
CA ALA A 169 24.12 -4.18 -9.95
C ALA A 169 23.96 -4.35 -8.42
N LEU A 170 22.80 -4.02 -7.87
CA LEU A 170 22.46 -4.28 -6.47
C LEU A 170 21.73 -5.61 -6.33
N PRO A 171 21.80 -6.26 -5.14
CA PRO A 171 20.98 -7.41 -4.84
C PRO A 171 19.49 -7.16 -5.14
N PRO A 172 18.75 -8.19 -5.58
CA PRO A 172 17.39 -8.10 -6.12
C PRO A 172 16.36 -7.94 -4.99
N ILE A 173 16.40 -6.77 -4.37
CA ILE A 173 15.45 -6.32 -3.37
C ILE A 173 14.18 -5.86 -4.10
N PRO A 174 12.97 -6.31 -3.72
CA PRO A 174 11.70 -5.98 -4.36
C PRO A 174 11.28 -4.53 -4.06
N PHE A 175 12.10 -3.54 -4.44
CA PHE A 175 11.91 -2.15 -4.06
C PHE A 175 10.58 -1.58 -4.58
N ALA A 176 10.33 -1.72 -5.88
CA ALA A 176 9.13 -1.20 -6.52
C ALA A 176 7.84 -1.88 -6.03
N SER A 177 7.87 -3.21 -5.90
CA SER A 177 6.73 -3.99 -5.40
C SER A 177 6.45 -3.73 -3.93
N ALA A 178 7.48 -3.52 -3.10
CA ALA A 178 7.32 -3.12 -1.70
C ALA A 178 6.66 -1.74 -1.56
N LEU A 179 7.11 -0.73 -2.33
CA LEU A 179 6.48 0.60 -2.35
C LEU A 179 5.01 0.53 -2.78
N GLN A 180 4.74 -0.17 -3.88
CA GLN A 180 3.39 -0.29 -4.42
C GLN A 180 2.46 -1.08 -3.49
N GLY A 181 2.96 -2.14 -2.85
CA GLY A 181 2.25 -2.91 -1.83
C GLY A 181 1.85 -2.04 -0.65
N ALA A 182 2.78 -1.22 -0.14
CA ALA A 182 2.54 -0.37 1.01
C ALA A 182 1.53 0.74 0.66
N LEU A 183 1.66 1.36 -0.53
CA LEU A 183 0.73 2.39 -1.02
C LEU A 183 -0.69 1.88 -1.22
N ASN A 184 -0.86 0.66 -1.74
CA ASN A 184 -2.15 0.09 -2.12
C ASN A 184 -2.82 -0.71 -1.00
N TYR A 185 -2.18 -0.81 0.18
CA TYR A 185 -2.74 -1.54 1.30
C TYR A 185 -4.13 -0.98 1.67
N PRO A 186 -5.19 -1.77 1.84
CA PRO A 186 -6.55 -1.23 1.90
C PRO A 186 -6.93 -0.68 3.28
N TYR A 187 -6.26 -1.11 4.35
CA TYR A 187 -6.61 -0.75 5.72
C TYR A 187 -5.78 0.45 6.23
N GLY A 188 -6.11 0.94 7.43
CA GLY A 188 -5.60 2.21 7.95
C GLY A 188 -5.59 2.31 9.48
N CYS A 189 -5.01 1.32 10.16
CA CYS A 189 -4.53 1.50 11.53
C CYS A 189 -3.37 2.52 11.58
N ALA A 190 -2.93 2.94 12.77
CA ALA A 190 -1.84 3.91 12.89
C ALA A 190 -0.52 3.42 12.25
N GLU A 191 -0.17 2.15 12.44
CA GLU A 191 1.01 1.54 11.81
C GLU A 191 0.90 1.57 10.28
N GLN A 192 -0.21 1.11 9.73
CA GLN A 192 -0.45 1.03 8.28
C GLN A 192 -0.51 2.42 7.64
N THR A 193 -1.11 3.39 8.34
CA THR A 193 -1.18 4.80 7.91
C THR A 193 0.22 5.40 7.83
N THR A 194 1.06 5.12 8.83
CA THR A 194 2.46 5.55 8.85
C THR A 194 3.26 4.89 7.73
N SER A 195 3.08 3.58 7.54
CA SER A 195 3.75 2.82 6.48
C SER A 195 3.38 3.31 5.07
N LYS A 196 2.09 3.61 4.84
CA LYS A 196 1.60 4.27 3.63
C LYS A 196 2.20 5.65 3.43
N GLY A 197 2.29 6.43 4.51
CA GLY A 197 2.92 7.74 4.53
C GLY A 197 4.39 7.65 4.09
N TYR A 198 5.15 6.71 4.63
CA TYR A 198 6.52 6.45 4.19
C TYR A 198 6.59 6.07 2.71
N ALA A 199 5.69 5.21 2.24
CA ALA A 199 5.71 4.81 0.82
C ALA A 199 5.43 6.01 -0.11
N ALA A 200 4.53 6.92 0.28
CA ALA A 200 4.29 8.18 -0.45
C ALA A 200 5.47 9.15 -0.34
N LEU A 201 6.12 9.21 0.83
CA LEU A 201 7.33 10.00 1.06
C LEU A 201 8.50 9.51 0.17
N LEU A 202 8.68 8.21 0.04
CA LEU A 202 9.77 7.62 -0.74
C LEU A 202 9.54 7.71 -2.24
N LEU A 203 8.29 7.61 -2.71
CA LEU A 203 7.91 7.68 -4.13
C LEU A 203 7.85 9.13 -4.65
N ASP A 204 8.99 9.81 -4.64
CA ASP A 204 9.18 11.09 -5.34
C ASP A 204 9.41 10.88 -6.85
N GLN A 205 9.39 11.97 -7.62
CA GLN A 205 9.54 11.92 -9.08
C GLN A 205 10.84 11.24 -9.53
N ALA A 206 11.95 11.47 -8.82
CA ALA A 206 13.24 10.84 -9.13
C ALA A 206 13.18 9.32 -8.90
N THR A 207 12.55 8.89 -7.81
CA THR A 207 12.36 7.48 -7.47
C THR A 207 11.42 6.80 -8.46
N SER A 208 10.32 7.45 -8.85
CA SER A 208 9.40 6.91 -9.87
C SER A 208 10.07 6.76 -11.24
N ALA A 209 10.83 7.77 -11.67
CA ALA A 209 11.60 7.70 -12.92
C ALA A 209 12.67 6.61 -12.90
N MET A 210 13.29 6.38 -11.74
CA MET A 210 14.24 5.29 -11.54
C MET A 210 13.57 3.91 -11.61
N LEU A 211 12.35 3.78 -11.08
CA LEU A 211 11.60 2.52 -11.04
C LEU A 211 10.82 2.20 -12.32
N GLY A 212 10.78 3.11 -13.29
CA GLY A 212 9.98 2.94 -14.52
C GLY A 212 8.48 2.80 -14.24
N ALA A 213 7.99 3.48 -13.20
CA ALA A 213 6.59 3.48 -12.80
C ALA A 213 5.98 4.87 -12.98
N ASP A 214 4.69 4.93 -13.32
CA ASP A 214 3.90 6.15 -13.23
C ASP A 214 3.85 6.57 -11.74
N GLY A 215 4.67 7.54 -11.39
CA GLY A 215 4.78 8.05 -10.04
C GLY A 215 3.51 8.71 -9.55
N LEU A 216 3.47 9.03 -8.25
CA LEU A 216 2.52 10.02 -7.78
C LEU A 216 2.98 11.39 -8.27
N ASP A 217 2.12 12.12 -8.98
CA ASP A 217 2.39 13.53 -9.24
C ASP A 217 2.52 14.31 -7.92
N ALA A 218 3.12 15.49 -7.98
CA ALA A 218 3.42 16.27 -6.79
C ALA A 218 2.17 16.66 -5.99
N LYS A 219 1.00 16.79 -6.62
CA LYS A 219 -0.26 17.13 -5.96
C LYS A 219 -0.83 15.90 -5.25
N ALA A 220 -0.98 14.79 -5.97
CA ALA A 220 -1.47 13.53 -5.43
C ALA A 220 -0.58 13.03 -4.27
N ARG A 221 0.74 13.18 -4.39
CA ARG A 221 1.68 12.87 -3.30
C ARG A 221 1.43 13.74 -2.07
N ARG A 222 1.22 15.05 -2.25
CA ARG A 222 0.92 15.98 -1.16
C ARG A 222 -0.39 15.65 -0.46
N GLU A 223 -1.46 15.42 -1.22
CA GLU A 223 -2.78 15.06 -0.68
C GLU A 223 -2.72 13.75 0.12
N ARG A 224 -1.94 12.76 -0.33
CA ARG A 224 -1.71 11.52 0.43
C ARG A 224 -0.97 11.77 1.74
N MET A 225 0.05 12.62 1.74
CA MET A 225 0.79 12.97 2.95
C MET A 225 -0.08 13.74 3.95
N GLU A 226 -0.85 14.73 3.48
CA GLU A 226 -1.80 15.50 4.30
C GLU A 226 -2.88 14.59 4.90
N GLY A 227 -3.43 13.66 4.10
CA GLY A 227 -4.37 12.65 4.58
C GLY A 227 -3.77 11.74 5.65
N ALA A 228 -2.51 11.31 5.48
CA ALA A 228 -1.80 10.52 6.50
C ALA A 228 -1.60 11.31 7.80
N PHE A 229 -1.19 12.59 7.71
CA PHE A 229 -1.04 13.46 8.89
C PHE A 229 -2.36 13.66 9.63
N GLY A 230 -3.44 13.98 8.91
CA GLY A 230 -4.77 14.14 9.50
C GLY A 230 -5.27 12.86 10.17
N ARG A 231 -5.05 11.70 9.54
CA ARG A 231 -5.42 10.41 10.13
C ARG A 231 -4.60 10.09 11.38
N LEU A 232 -3.29 10.28 11.36
CA LEU A 232 -2.43 10.09 12.53
C LEU A 232 -2.77 11.06 13.67
N ALA A 233 -3.08 12.32 13.34
CA ALA A 233 -3.54 13.30 14.32
C ALA A 233 -4.85 12.84 15.01
N SER A 234 -5.78 12.24 14.26
CA SER A 234 -7.01 11.67 14.84
C SER A 234 -6.77 10.43 15.71
N MET A 235 -5.57 9.85 15.68
CA MET A 235 -5.16 8.69 16.49
C MET A 235 -4.24 9.07 17.64
N GLN A 236 -3.86 10.34 17.78
CA GLN A 236 -3.05 10.80 18.90
C GLN A 236 -3.95 11.00 20.12
N VAL A 237 -3.73 10.21 21.17
CA VAL A 237 -4.47 10.34 22.43
C VAL A 237 -3.98 11.55 23.24
N ALA A 238 -4.74 11.95 24.26
CA ALA A 238 -4.47 13.17 25.03
C ALA A 238 -3.05 13.28 25.61
N ASN A 239 -2.45 12.15 26.01
CA ASN A 239 -1.09 12.10 26.56
C ASN A 239 0.03 12.16 25.50
N GLY A 240 -0.29 12.29 24.21
CA GLY A 240 0.68 12.42 23.12
C GLY A 240 1.13 11.10 22.46
N ASN A 241 0.78 9.94 23.04
CA ASN A 241 0.96 8.65 22.36
C ASN A 241 -0.09 8.45 21.25
N PHE A 242 0.10 7.41 20.45
CA PHE A 242 -0.86 7.04 19.41
C PHE A 242 -1.57 5.73 19.75
N SER A 243 -2.89 5.72 19.55
CA SER A 243 -3.67 4.48 19.58
C SER A 243 -3.68 3.79 18.23
N MET A 244 -3.97 2.48 18.23
CA MET A 244 -3.91 1.69 16.99
C MET A 244 -5.02 2.05 15.99
N TRP A 245 -6.23 2.37 16.48
CA TRP A 245 -7.43 2.54 15.65
C TRP A 245 -8.12 3.90 15.81
N GLY A 246 -7.65 4.76 16.71
CA GLY A 246 -8.27 6.06 17.01
C GLY A 246 -9.27 6.03 18.16
N ASN A 247 -9.39 4.92 18.90
CA ASN A 247 -10.03 4.89 20.21
C ASN A 247 -9.00 5.11 21.32
N ASP A 248 -9.44 5.56 22.50
CA ASP A 248 -8.55 5.82 23.64
C ASP A 248 -8.15 4.52 24.39
N ASP A 249 -8.73 3.37 24.04
CA ASP A 249 -8.65 2.14 24.84
C ASP A 249 -7.30 1.40 24.72
N TYR A 250 -6.63 1.49 23.57
CA TYR A 250 -5.39 0.76 23.32
C TYR A 250 -4.30 1.62 22.68
N VAL A 251 -3.37 2.05 23.53
CA VAL A 251 -2.10 2.66 23.13
C VAL A 251 -1.05 1.57 22.99
N ASN A 252 -0.40 1.49 21.83
CA ASN A 252 0.79 0.66 21.65
C ASN A 252 2.04 1.54 21.70
N PRO A 253 2.86 1.46 22.76
CA PRO A 253 4.04 2.32 22.91
C PRO A 253 5.11 2.17 21.83
N ALA A 254 5.12 1.05 21.09
CA ALA A 254 6.06 0.84 19.99
C ALA A 254 5.75 1.75 18.77
N LEU A 255 4.52 2.24 18.65
CA LEU A 255 4.10 3.05 17.49
C LEU A 255 4.53 4.51 17.60
N THR A 256 4.58 5.08 18.80
CA THR A 256 4.91 6.50 18.99
C THR A 256 6.27 6.89 18.39
N PRO A 257 7.40 6.21 18.67
CA PRO A 257 8.66 6.54 18.02
C PRO A 257 8.64 6.29 16.51
N TYR A 258 7.92 5.27 16.02
CA TYR A 258 7.79 5.00 14.58
C TYR A 258 7.07 6.14 13.84
N ILE A 259 5.95 6.60 14.40
CA ILE A 259 5.18 7.74 13.87
C ILE A 259 6.00 9.03 13.97
N ALA A 260 6.67 9.27 15.09
CA ALA A 260 7.50 10.45 15.25
C ALA A 260 8.69 10.47 14.27
N GLU A 261 9.35 9.34 14.00
CA GLU A 261 10.39 9.25 12.96
C GLU A 261 9.82 9.63 11.59
N PHE A 262 8.64 9.10 11.23
CA PHE A 262 7.99 9.41 9.97
C PHE A 262 7.68 10.90 9.83
N LEU A 263 7.10 11.51 10.87
CA LEU A 263 6.78 12.93 10.88
C LEU A 263 8.04 13.80 10.78
N LEU A 264 9.16 13.38 11.38
CA LEU A 264 10.45 14.05 11.21
C LEU A 264 10.99 13.92 9.78
N ASP A 265 10.99 12.71 9.21
CA ASP A 265 11.45 12.50 7.82
C ASP A 265 10.58 13.28 6.81
N ALA A 266 9.26 13.36 7.05
CA ALA A 266 8.37 14.15 6.22
C ALA A 266 8.64 15.66 6.34
N LYS A 267 8.96 16.15 7.56
CA LYS A 267 9.35 17.54 7.79
C LYS A 267 10.68 17.86 7.10
N ASP A 268 11.67 16.98 7.20
CA ASP A 268 12.97 17.12 6.54
C ASP A 268 12.84 17.13 5.00
N ALA A 269 11.86 16.41 4.46
CA ALA A 269 11.52 16.43 3.04
C ALA A 269 10.65 17.64 2.61
N GLY A 270 10.37 18.59 3.51
CA GLY A 270 9.68 19.84 3.22
C GLY A 270 8.14 19.77 3.24
N PHE A 271 7.54 18.74 3.83
CA PHE A 271 6.09 18.68 4.01
C PHE A 271 5.62 19.49 5.24
N ALA A 272 4.43 20.07 5.14
CA ALA A 272 3.79 20.79 6.23
C ALA A 272 3.21 19.83 7.28
N VAL A 273 4.06 19.38 8.20
CA VAL A 273 3.67 18.50 9.31
C VAL A 273 3.00 19.32 10.41
N PRO A 274 1.86 18.87 10.99
CA PRO A 274 1.23 19.55 12.13
C PRO A 274 2.17 19.61 13.33
N ASP A 275 2.72 20.79 13.62
CA ASP A 275 3.74 20.97 14.66
C ASP A 275 3.23 20.56 16.05
N ASN A 276 1.95 20.81 16.36
CA ASN A 276 1.35 20.39 17.63
C ASN A 276 1.36 18.87 17.82
N VAL A 277 1.09 18.10 16.76
CA VAL A 277 1.09 16.62 16.79
C VAL A 277 2.50 16.10 17.01
N LEU A 278 3.46 16.61 16.24
CA LEU A 278 4.86 16.23 16.34
C LEU A 278 5.45 16.58 17.72
N GLN A 279 5.22 17.80 18.21
CA GLN A 279 5.74 18.23 19.51
C GLN A 279 5.15 17.43 20.67
N LYS A 280 3.84 17.14 20.65
CA LYS A 280 3.22 16.26 21.66
C LYS A 280 3.84 14.87 21.67
N ALA A 281 4.08 14.28 20.50
CA ALA A 281 4.72 12.97 20.39
C ALA A 281 6.17 13.01 20.94
N LEU A 282 6.97 14.01 20.57
CA LEU A 282 8.34 14.17 21.05
C LEU A 282 8.40 14.39 22.57
N ASN A 283 7.50 15.20 23.13
CA ASN A 283 7.42 15.41 24.57
C ASN A 283 7.08 14.10 25.30
N ARG A 284 6.10 13.36 24.79
CA ARG A 284 5.71 12.06 25.34
C ARG A 284 6.86 11.05 25.29
N ILE A 285 7.58 10.96 24.17
CA ILE A 285 8.77 10.11 24.03
C ILE A 285 9.84 10.50 25.05
N SER A 286 10.05 11.81 25.28
CA SER A 286 11.01 12.31 26.27
C SER A 286 10.61 11.94 27.70
N GLU A 287 9.34 12.14 28.06
CA GLU A 287 8.80 11.76 29.37
C GLU A 287 8.95 10.27 29.63
N ASP A 288 8.53 9.42 28.67
CA ASP A 288 8.65 7.97 28.77
C ASP A 288 10.11 7.53 28.90
N LEU A 289 11.04 8.14 28.15
CA LEU A 289 12.45 7.80 28.22
C LEU A 289 13.06 8.16 29.58
N LEU A 290 12.69 9.31 30.15
CA LEU A 290 13.17 9.81 31.45
C LEU A 290 12.54 9.07 32.64
N SER A 291 11.28 8.64 32.53
CA SER A 291 10.58 7.85 33.57
C SER A 291 10.97 6.37 33.55
N GLY A 292 12.04 6.00 32.83
CA GLY A 292 12.57 4.66 32.77
C GLY A 292 11.84 3.73 31.81
N GLY A 293 11.06 4.23 30.84
CA GLY A 293 10.49 3.50 29.71
C GLY A 293 9.12 2.87 29.95
N ASN A 294 8.45 2.54 28.83
CA ASN A 294 7.20 1.78 28.82
C ASN A 294 7.42 0.35 29.34
N GLN A 295 6.44 -0.20 30.08
CA GLN A 295 6.62 -1.47 30.81
C GLN A 295 6.24 -2.72 30.01
N PHE A 296 5.48 -2.59 28.91
CA PHE A 296 5.06 -3.70 28.04
C PHE A 296 4.44 -4.89 28.81
N TYR A 297 3.51 -4.60 29.72
CA TYR A 297 2.81 -5.63 30.50
C TYR A 297 2.14 -6.67 29.58
N GLY A 298 2.20 -7.94 29.97
CA GLY A 298 1.66 -9.06 29.20
C GLY A 298 2.54 -9.56 28.04
N GLN A 299 3.70 -8.96 27.80
CA GLN A 299 4.66 -9.43 26.79
C GLN A 299 5.70 -10.37 27.41
N GLU A 300 6.01 -11.47 26.72
CA GLU A 300 6.95 -12.49 27.18
C GLU A 300 8.36 -11.95 27.41
N ARG A 301 8.88 -11.16 26.47
CA ARG A 301 10.22 -10.55 26.51
C ARG A 301 10.15 -9.05 26.83
N ARG A 302 9.34 -8.67 27.83
CA ARG A 302 9.04 -7.26 28.15
C ARG A 302 10.28 -6.37 28.32
N ASP A 303 11.33 -6.86 28.98
CA ASP A 303 12.53 -6.06 29.29
C ASP A 303 13.36 -5.78 28.01
N ALA A 304 13.40 -6.74 27.10
CA ALA A 304 14.02 -6.58 25.79
C ALA A 304 13.20 -5.64 24.88
N LEU A 305 11.87 -5.75 24.92
CA LEU A 305 10.95 -4.82 24.23
C LEU A 305 11.11 -3.38 24.73
N LYS A 306 11.17 -3.24 26.05
CA LYS A 306 11.41 -1.97 26.72
C LYS A 306 12.73 -1.35 26.28
N PHE A 307 13.82 -2.13 26.27
CA PHE A 307 15.11 -1.68 25.74
C PHE A 307 15.01 -1.25 24.27
N ALA A 308 14.36 -2.05 23.41
CA ALA A 308 14.20 -1.73 21.99
C ALA A 308 13.41 -0.42 21.79
N ASN A 309 12.34 -0.22 22.55
CA ASN A 309 11.55 1.01 22.53
C ASN A 309 12.37 2.21 23.02
N GLN A 310 13.11 2.09 24.11
CA GLN A 310 13.96 3.16 24.64
C GLN A 310 15.09 3.54 23.67
N ALA A 311 15.73 2.55 23.04
CA ALA A 311 16.76 2.79 22.03
C ALA A 311 16.20 3.53 20.82
N TYR A 312 15.02 3.14 20.33
CA TYR A 312 14.36 3.80 19.21
C TYR A 312 13.92 5.22 19.56
N SER A 313 13.27 5.39 20.71
CA SER A 313 12.90 6.69 21.28
C SER A 313 14.11 7.62 21.44
N GLY A 314 15.23 7.09 21.93
CA GLY A 314 16.49 7.81 22.05
C GLY A 314 17.02 8.29 20.69
N TYR A 315 16.94 7.47 19.65
CA TYR A 315 17.29 7.86 18.29
C TYR A 315 16.38 8.95 17.73
N VAL A 316 15.07 8.81 17.87
CA VAL A 316 14.10 9.82 17.41
C VAL A 316 14.35 11.18 18.09
N LEU A 317 14.56 11.19 19.40
CA LEU A 317 14.91 12.43 20.13
C LEU A 317 16.28 12.98 19.74
N ALA A 318 17.25 12.11 19.43
CA ALA A 318 18.60 12.53 19.06
C ALA A 318 18.61 13.30 17.73
N ARG A 319 17.70 12.97 16.80
CA ARG A 319 17.52 13.71 15.54
C ARG A 319 17.16 15.18 15.73
N VAL A 320 16.50 15.52 16.83
CA VAL A 320 16.08 16.89 17.18
C VAL A 320 16.86 17.45 18.37
N ASN A 321 18.02 16.87 18.69
CA ASN A 321 18.88 17.29 19.81
C ASN A 321 18.17 17.33 21.17
N ARG A 322 17.24 16.41 21.41
CA ARG A 322 16.49 16.28 22.67
C ARG A 322 16.82 15.02 23.47
N ALA A 323 17.65 14.12 22.95
CA ALA A 323 18.01 12.90 23.65
C ALA A 323 19.05 13.17 24.74
N PRO A 324 18.77 12.91 26.04
CA PRO A 324 19.74 13.11 27.09
C PRO A 324 20.91 12.13 26.96
N LEU A 325 22.13 12.64 26.72
CA LEU A 325 23.31 11.81 26.49
C LEU A 325 23.63 10.88 27.68
N GLY A 326 23.38 11.35 28.92
CA GLY A 326 23.53 10.52 30.12
C GLY A 326 22.63 9.28 30.10
N THR A 327 21.38 9.45 29.66
CA THR A 327 20.42 8.34 29.52
C THR A 327 20.84 7.37 28.43
N LEU A 328 21.31 7.86 27.27
CA LEU A 328 21.82 7.00 26.19
C LEU A 328 23.05 6.19 26.63
N ARG A 329 23.96 6.82 27.39
CA ARG A 329 25.12 6.13 27.97
C ARG A 329 24.71 5.07 28.98
N ALA A 330 23.75 5.37 29.85
CA ALA A 330 23.22 4.39 30.80
C ALA A 330 22.57 3.19 30.09
N LEU A 331 21.80 3.42 29.02
CA LEU A 331 21.25 2.34 28.19
C LEU A 331 22.36 1.48 27.56
N TYR A 332 23.43 2.10 27.09
CA TYR A 332 24.55 1.37 26.50
C TYR A 332 25.38 0.61 27.53
N ASP A 333 25.77 1.25 28.63
CA ASP A 333 26.68 0.64 29.61
C ASP A 333 25.97 -0.43 30.46
N ASN A 334 24.69 -0.23 30.81
CA ASN A 334 23.98 -1.08 31.78
C ASN A 334 22.92 -2.00 31.14
N GLU A 335 22.29 -1.58 30.04
CA GLU A 335 21.05 -2.22 29.55
C GLU A 335 21.23 -2.93 28.20
N ARG A 336 22.29 -2.66 27.43
CA ARG A 336 22.47 -3.21 26.07
C ARG A 336 22.47 -4.74 25.99
N GLY A 337 22.81 -5.42 27.09
CA GLY A 337 22.74 -6.89 27.17
C GLY A 337 21.33 -7.46 27.05
N LYS A 338 20.30 -6.61 27.20
CA LYS A 338 18.88 -6.97 26.99
C LYS A 338 18.46 -6.97 25.52
N ALA A 339 19.33 -6.51 24.60
CA ALA A 339 19.03 -6.50 23.18
C ALA A 339 18.86 -7.93 22.64
N VAL A 340 17.73 -8.17 21.99
CA VAL A 340 17.44 -9.44 21.27
C VAL A 340 17.42 -9.24 19.75
N THR A 341 17.48 -7.99 19.30
CA THR A 341 17.52 -7.60 17.88
C THR A 341 18.69 -6.65 17.63
N GLY A 342 19.35 -6.80 16.49
CA GLY A 342 20.44 -5.90 16.09
C GLY A 342 19.96 -4.46 15.89
N LEU A 343 18.73 -4.27 15.40
CA LEU A 343 18.16 -2.95 15.13
C LEU A 343 18.10 -2.06 16.38
N SER A 344 17.78 -2.63 17.54
CA SER A 344 17.76 -1.86 18.81
C SER A 344 19.13 -1.27 19.16
N LEU A 345 20.21 -2.02 18.92
CA LEU A 345 21.58 -1.54 19.14
C LEU A 345 22.01 -0.52 18.09
N VAL A 346 21.55 -0.67 16.84
CA VAL A 346 21.80 0.31 15.77
C VAL A 346 21.08 1.63 16.06
N HIS A 347 19.83 1.61 16.52
CA HIS A 347 19.14 2.83 16.99
C HIS A 347 19.92 3.51 18.12
N LEU A 348 20.32 2.76 19.15
CA LEU A 348 21.09 3.30 20.26
C LEU A 348 22.44 3.89 19.79
N GLY A 349 23.13 3.19 18.89
CA GLY A 349 24.40 3.63 18.36
C GLY A 349 24.32 4.87 17.47
N ALA A 350 23.27 4.98 16.65
CA ALA A 350 22.97 6.18 15.89
C ALA A 350 22.63 7.35 16.82
N ALA A 351 21.82 7.12 17.86
CA ALA A 351 21.48 8.13 18.86
C ALA A 351 22.72 8.69 19.57
N LEU A 352 23.61 7.81 20.03
CA LEU A 352 24.88 8.19 20.66
C LEU A 352 25.78 8.98 19.72
N SER A 353 25.89 8.55 18.46
CA SER A 353 26.70 9.23 17.45
C SER A 353 26.17 10.64 17.15
N LEU A 354 24.85 10.79 16.98
CA LEU A 354 24.20 12.09 16.77
C LEU A 354 24.35 13.04 17.97
N GLN A 355 24.42 12.50 19.19
CA GLN A 355 24.64 13.26 20.42
C GLN A 355 26.13 13.44 20.79
N GLY A 356 27.05 13.06 19.90
CA GLY A 356 28.49 13.32 20.05
C GLY A 356 29.32 12.22 20.75
N ASP A 357 28.74 11.12 21.19
CA ASP A 357 29.48 9.95 21.71
C ASP A 357 29.72 8.91 20.60
N GLY A 358 30.57 9.28 19.64
CA GLY A 358 30.89 8.44 18.48
C GLY A 358 31.56 7.10 18.84
N LYS A 359 32.30 7.04 19.95
CA LYS A 359 32.99 5.80 20.38
C LYS A 359 32.00 4.74 20.82
N ARG A 360 31.07 5.06 21.72
CA ARG A 360 29.99 4.13 22.09
C ARG A 360 29.03 3.90 20.92
N GLY A 361 28.77 4.94 20.13
CA GLY A 361 27.93 4.86 18.95
C GLY A 361 28.38 3.80 17.95
N GLN A 362 29.63 3.86 17.52
CA GLN A 362 30.22 2.88 16.60
C GLN A 362 30.26 1.47 17.18
N ALA A 363 30.59 1.34 18.47
CA ALA A 363 30.62 0.04 19.14
C ALA A 363 29.23 -0.61 19.24
N ALA A 364 28.18 0.18 19.51
CA ALA A 364 26.79 -0.30 19.51
C ALA A 364 26.34 -0.74 18.11
N ILE A 365 26.66 0.04 17.08
CA ILE A 365 26.35 -0.32 15.68
C ILE A 365 27.03 -1.63 15.30
N ALA A 366 28.33 -1.76 15.57
CA ALA A 366 29.08 -2.99 15.28
C ALA A 366 28.50 -4.20 16.02
N ALA A 367 28.11 -4.05 17.30
CA ALA A 367 27.45 -5.10 18.06
C ALA A 367 26.09 -5.49 17.45
N GLY A 368 25.32 -4.52 16.95
CA GLY A 368 24.06 -4.76 16.24
C GLY A 368 24.23 -5.61 14.98
N PHE A 369 25.21 -5.28 14.13
CA PHE A 369 25.54 -6.06 12.93
C PHE A 369 26.19 -7.42 13.23
N GLY A 370 26.81 -7.58 14.39
CA GLY A 370 27.31 -8.86 14.88
C GLY A 370 26.23 -9.81 15.40
N MET A 371 25.01 -9.33 15.63
CA MET A 371 23.91 -10.14 16.16
C MET A 371 23.22 -10.94 15.05
N ALA A 372 23.11 -12.26 15.24
CA ALA A 372 22.53 -13.18 14.25
C ALA A 372 21.01 -13.37 14.36
N GLY A 373 20.34 -12.65 15.27
CA GLY A 373 18.87 -12.68 15.43
C GLY A 373 18.28 -14.02 15.92
N LYS A 374 19.12 -14.99 16.34
CA LYS A 374 18.69 -16.34 16.76
C LYS A 374 17.82 -16.36 18.02
N ASP A 375 17.98 -15.36 18.88
CA ASP A 375 17.26 -15.27 20.16
C ASP A 375 15.93 -14.51 20.05
N ARG A 376 15.55 -14.10 18.83
CA ARG A 376 14.29 -13.40 18.55
C ARG A 376 13.13 -14.39 18.67
N PRO A 377 12.13 -14.15 19.55
CA PRO A 377 10.95 -14.99 19.63
C PRO A 377 10.09 -14.85 18.36
N ALA A 378 9.21 -15.83 18.12
CA ALA A 378 8.31 -15.82 16.97
C ALA A 378 7.44 -14.54 16.92
N TYR A 379 6.93 -14.10 18.07
CA TYR A 379 6.30 -12.80 18.24
C TYR A 379 7.05 -11.98 19.30
N PHE A 380 7.75 -10.94 18.86
CA PHE A 380 8.50 -10.06 19.76
C PHE A 380 7.68 -8.85 20.23
N GLY A 381 6.59 -8.48 19.55
CA GLY A 381 5.74 -7.33 19.92
C GLY A 381 6.23 -5.96 19.43
N ASP A 382 7.30 -5.91 18.62
CA ASP A 382 7.87 -4.71 18.03
C ASP A 382 7.44 -4.49 16.56
N TYR A 383 6.46 -5.25 16.06
CA TYR A 383 6.05 -5.32 14.64
C TYR A 383 7.18 -5.74 13.67
N GLY A 384 8.23 -6.37 14.20
CA GLY A 384 9.43 -6.68 13.43
C GLY A 384 9.53 -8.08 12.86
N SER A 385 10.53 -8.23 12.01
CA SER A 385 11.05 -9.50 11.55
C SER A 385 12.56 -9.35 11.32
N PRO A 386 13.33 -10.45 11.25
CA PRO A 386 14.74 -10.37 10.86
C PRO A 386 14.96 -9.63 9.53
N LEU A 387 14.04 -9.82 8.57
CA LEU A 387 14.05 -9.13 7.28
C LEU A 387 13.89 -7.61 7.44
N ARG A 388 12.92 -7.18 8.25
CA ARG A 388 12.70 -5.76 8.55
C ARG A 388 13.92 -5.15 9.25
N ASP A 389 14.44 -5.84 10.27
CA ASP A 389 15.53 -5.35 11.10
C ASP A 389 16.79 -5.13 10.27
N ASP A 390 17.19 -6.10 9.46
CA ASP A 390 18.35 -5.98 8.58
C ASP A 390 18.19 -4.85 7.55
N ALA A 391 17.01 -4.73 6.95
CA ALA A 391 16.74 -3.67 5.99
C ALA A 391 16.81 -2.27 6.62
N LEU A 392 16.19 -2.07 7.78
CA LEU A 392 16.23 -0.80 8.50
C LEU A 392 17.63 -0.49 9.04
N MET A 393 18.37 -1.48 9.53
CA MET A 393 19.73 -1.27 10.01
C MET A 393 20.62 -0.67 8.92
N ILE A 394 20.58 -1.23 7.72
CA ILE A 394 21.39 -0.74 6.59
C ILE A 394 20.86 0.62 6.12
N ALA A 395 19.55 0.74 5.90
CA ALA A 395 18.94 1.98 5.41
C ALA A 395 19.23 3.17 6.34
N LEU A 396 19.06 2.99 7.65
CA LEU A 396 19.26 4.04 8.64
C LEU A 396 20.72 4.51 8.69
N LEU A 397 21.70 3.61 8.58
CA LEU A 397 23.10 4.04 8.57
C LEU A 397 23.44 4.85 7.32
N HIS A 398 22.90 4.49 6.16
CA HIS A 398 23.04 5.28 4.93
C HIS A 398 22.40 6.67 5.07
N GLU A 399 21.15 6.72 5.51
CA GLU A 399 20.39 7.96 5.73
C GLU A 399 21.01 8.93 6.75
N ARG A 400 21.93 8.44 7.59
CA ARG A 400 22.61 9.22 8.64
C ARG A 400 24.12 9.38 8.39
N GLY A 401 24.63 8.93 7.25
CA GLY A 401 26.06 9.04 6.90
C GLY A 401 26.99 8.21 7.80
N LEU A 402 26.48 7.10 8.35
CA LEU A 402 27.19 6.17 9.24
C LEU A 402 27.44 4.80 8.56
N ALA A 403 27.09 4.66 7.27
CA ALA A 403 27.23 3.42 6.52
C ALA A 403 28.70 3.02 6.31
N LYS A 404 28.94 1.72 6.20
CA LYS A 404 30.24 1.13 5.87
C LYS A 404 30.03 -0.04 4.90
N PRO A 405 30.99 -0.30 3.98
CA PRO A 405 30.89 -1.42 3.03
C PRO A 405 30.65 -2.79 3.69
N GLU A 406 31.20 -3.01 4.89
CA GLU A 406 31.00 -4.24 5.67
C GLU A 406 29.54 -4.46 6.12
N TYR A 407 28.78 -3.38 6.33
CA TYR A 407 27.37 -3.44 6.70
C TYR A 407 26.47 -3.72 5.48
N ASP A 408 26.82 -3.18 4.32
CA ASP A 408 26.11 -3.40 3.06
C ASP A 408 26.16 -4.86 2.61
N ALA A 409 27.20 -5.61 3.00
CA ALA A 409 27.31 -7.04 2.73
C ALA A 409 26.09 -7.83 3.27
N ARG A 410 25.43 -7.35 4.33
CA ARG A 410 24.21 -7.97 4.87
C ARG A 410 23.02 -7.85 3.91
N ALA A 411 22.99 -6.89 2.98
CA ALA A 411 21.98 -6.78 1.93
C ALA A 411 21.98 -8.01 0.99
N VAL A 412 23.14 -8.65 0.79
CA VAL A 412 23.23 -9.90 0.02
C VAL A 412 22.54 -11.05 0.74
N SER A 413 22.76 -11.18 2.06
CA SER A 413 22.07 -12.19 2.89
C SER A 413 20.56 -11.96 2.88
N LEU A 414 20.13 -10.70 2.98
CA LEU A 414 18.73 -10.32 2.91
C LEU A 414 18.10 -10.74 1.57
N GLY A 415 18.80 -10.54 0.46
CA GLY A 415 18.38 -11.02 -0.87
C GLY A 415 18.14 -12.54 -0.89
N ARG A 416 19.05 -13.32 -0.30
CA ARG A 416 18.89 -14.79 -0.20
C ARG A 416 17.69 -15.19 0.66
N THR A 417 17.46 -14.51 1.79
CA THR A 417 16.27 -14.75 2.63
C THR A 417 14.98 -14.48 1.88
N LEU A 418 14.92 -13.42 1.09
CA LEU A 418 13.78 -13.11 0.23
C LEU A 418 13.55 -14.18 -0.84
N ASP A 419 14.62 -14.65 -1.49
CA ASP A 419 14.53 -15.71 -2.50
C ASP A 419 14.08 -17.05 -1.90
N ALA A 420 14.50 -17.36 -0.68
CA ALA A 420 14.01 -18.54 0.05
C ALA A 420 12.51 -18.43 0.34
N ARG A 421 12.02 -17.26 0.79
CA ARG A 421 10.58 -17.03 1.01
C ARG A 421 9.77 -17.12 -0.29
N ARG A 422 10.29 -16.55 -1.39
CA ARG A 422 9.68 -16.66 -2.74
C ARG A 422 9.54 -18.10 -3.19
N SER A 423 10.52 -18.94 -2.88
CA SER A 423 10.52 -20.36 -3.25
C SER A 423 9.58 -21.22 -2.39
N SER A 424 9.07 -20.69 -1.28
CA SER A 424 8.25 -21.44 -0.31
C SER A 424 6.74 -21.36 -0.58
N GLY A 425 6.31 -20.73 -1.68
CA GLY A 425 4.89 -20.54 -2.02
C GLY A 425 4.53 -19.06 -2.16
N TRP A 426 3.54 -18.60 -1.39
CA TRP A 426 3.13 -17.19 -1.43
C TRP A 426 4.12 -16.28 -0.68
N LEU A 427 4.69 -15.31 -1.40
CA LEU A 427 5.46 -14.24 -0.77
C LEU A 427 4.49 -13.22 -0.15
N TRP A 428 4.37 -13.27 1.17
CA TRP A 428 3.74 -12.22 1.96
C TRP A 428 4.80 -11.35 2.66
N LEU A 429 4.58 -10.03 2.66
CA LEU A 429 5.39 -9.05 3.36
C LEU A 429 4.46 -8.13 4.15
N SER A 430 4.75 -7.92 5.43
CA SER A 430 4.05 -6.93 6.25
C SER A 430 4.30 -5.50 5.74
N THR A 431 3.44 -4.55 6.11
CA THR A 431 3.63 -3.11 5.83
C THR A 431 4.98 -2.59 6.35
N GLN A 432 5.40 -3.05 7.53
CA GLN A 432 6.72 -2.77 8.11
C GLN A 432 7.88 -3.29 7.24
N GLU A 433 7.82 -4.56 6.81
CA GLU A 433 8.85 -5.13 5.93
C GLU A 433 8.87 -4.42 4.58
N GLN A 434 7.71 -4.07 4.01
CA GLN A 434 7.62 -3.34 2.76
C GLN A 434 8.30 -1.97 2.85
N VAL A 435 8.03 -1.20 3.90
CA VAL A 435 8.67 0.12 4.10
C VAL A 435 10.16 -0.02 4.38
N ALA A 436 10.57 -1.02 5.17
CA ALA A 436 11.98 -1.28 5.44
C ALA A 436 12.77 -1.59 4.16
N LEU A 437 12.25 -2.49 3.32
CA LEU A 437 12.83 -2.81 2.01
C LEU A 437 12.81 -1.61 1.07
N ALA A 438 11.80 -0.75 1.18
CA ALA A 438 11.72 0.47 0.40
C ALA A 438 12.80 1.49 0.78
N ARG A 439 13.01 1.73 2.08
CA ARG A 439 14.10 2.58 2.58
C ARG A 439 15.46 2.01 2.16
N LEU A 440 15.66 0.70 2.32
CA LEU A 440 16.89 0.01 1.91
C LEU A 440 17.18 0.18 0.41
N GLY A 441 16.18 -0.08 -0.43
CA GLY A 441 16.30 0.05 -1.89
C GLY A 441 16.68 1.47 -2.30
N LYS A 442 16.04 2.49 -1.72
CA LYS A 442 16.37 3.89 -1.99
C LYS A 442 17.79 4.25 -1.53
N ALA A 443 18.18 3.82 -0.33
CA ALA A 443 19.50 4.08 0.25
C ALA A 443 20.63 3.49 -0.61
N LEU A 444 20.58 2.19 -0.92
CA LEU A 444 21.63 1.52 -1.70
C LEU A 444 21.72 2.07 -3.14
N MET A 445 20.60 2.52 -3.72
CA MET A 445 20.58 3.13 -5.06
C MET A 445 21.22 4.51 -5.11
N ALA A 446 21.17 5.28 -4.02
CA ALA A 446 21.81 6.59 -3.95
C ALA A 446 23.33 6.49 -4.17
N ASP A 447 23.96 5.51 -3.52
CA ASP A 447 25.42 5.34 -3.52
C ASP A 447 25.95 4.43 -4.64
N GLN A 448 25.07 3.70 -5.33
CA GLN A 448 25.46 2.80 -6.42
C GLN A 448 26.03 3.57 -7.62
N LYS A 449 27.21 3.14 -8.09
CA LYS A 449 27.93 3.73 -9.24
C LYS A 449 27.92 2.85 -10.49
N LYS A 450 27.69 1.54 -10.34
CA LYS A 450 27.61 0.62 -11.49
C LYS A 450 26.37 0.95 -12.32
N LEU A 451 26.53 0.98 -13.64
CA LEU A 451 25.47 1.24 -14.60
C LEU A 451 25.10 -0.03 -15.35
N VAL A 452 23.83 -0.14 -15.70
CA VAL A 452 23.26 -1.09 -16.63
C VAL A 452 22.78 -0.33 -17.87
N SER A 453 23.13 -0.87 -19.03
CA SER A 453 22.58 -0.51 -20.34
C SER A 453 22.14 -1.79 -21.04
N GLY A 454 21.62 -1.71 -22.26
CA GLY A 454 21.33 -2.91 -23.04
C GLY A 454 20.35 -2.70 -24.18
N GLU A 455 19.85 -3.79 -24.73
CA GLU A 455 18.77 -3.78 -25.72
C GLU A 455 17.54 -4.49 -25.14
N LEU A 456 16.41 -3.80 -25.11
CA LEU A 456 15.10 -4.36 -24.81
C LEU A 456 14.39 -4.74 -26.12
N ALA A 457 13.80 -5.92 -26.15
CA ALA A 457 12.99 -6.40 -27.24
C ALA A 457 11.62 -6.85 -26.74
N VAL A 458 10.58 -6.40 -27.44
CA VAL A 458 9.18 -6.84 -27.24
C VAL A 458 8.65 -7.26 -28.61
N GLY A 459 8.58 -8.57 -28.86
CA GLY A 459 8.36 -9.10 -30.20
C GLY A 459 9.45 -8.63 -31.19
N GLU A 460 9.03 -7.95 -32.25
CA GLU A 460 9.94 -7.39 -33.26
C GLU A 460 10.51 -6.02 -32.88
N ALA A 461 9.85 -5.28 -31.98
CA ALA A 461 10.29 -3.96 -31.56
C ALA A 461 11.58 -4.04 -30.72
N ARG A 462 12.54 -3.17 -31.03
CA ARG A 462 13.83 -3.05 -30.33
C ARG A 462 13.99 -1.63 -29.78
N GLU A 463 14.42 -1.53 -28.54
CA GLU A 463 14.68 -0.28 -27.83
C GLU A 463 16.09 -0.36 -27.20
N ALA A 464 16.97 0.57 -27.57
CA ALA A 464 18.26 0.72 -26.90
C ALA A 464 18.05 1.41 -25.54
N ILE A 465 18.60 0.82 -24.49
CA ILE A 465 18.52 1.33 -23.12
C ILE A 465 19.87 1.95 -22.76
N ASP A 466 19.87 3.26 -22.58
CA ASP A 466 21.05 4.02 -22.16
C ASP A 466 21.54 3.63 -20.75
N ALA A 467 22.82 3.89 -20.50
CA ALA A 467 23.47 3.57 -19.24
C ALA A 467 22.82 4.32 -18.07
N ARG A 468 22.32 3.55 -17.10
CA ARG A 468 21.62 4.06 -15.90
C ARG A 468 21.84 3.14 -14.71
N LYS A 469 21.58 3.60 -13.49
CA LYS A 469 21.82 2.79 -12.27
C LYS A 469 20.94 1.53 -12.17
N LEU A 470 19.76 1.58 -12.79
CA LEU A 470 18.72 0.55 -12.75
C LEU A 470 17.92 0.58 -14.05
N PHE A 471 17.74 -0.57 -14.68
CA PHE A 471 16.73 -0.75 -15.71
C PHE A 471 15.49 -1.37 -15.07
N ALA A 472 14.33 -0.76 -15.29
CA ALA A 472 13.05 -1.30 -14.88
C ALA A 472 11.98 -0.97 -15.93
N ARG A 473 11.14 -1.95 -16.27
CA ARG A 473 10.02 -1.77 -17.21
C ARG A 473 8.85 -2.66 -16.80
N VAL A 474 7.64 -2.13 -16.96
CA VAL A 474 6.37 -2.84 -16.76
C VAL A 474 5.83 -3.29 -18.11
N PHE A 475 5.23 -4.48 -18.14
CA PHE A 475 4.63 -5.12 -19.30
C PHE A 475 3.23 -5.63 -18.97
N ASP A 476 2.30 -5.48 -19.89
CA ASP A 476 0.97 -6.09 -19.82
C ASP A 476 0.96 -7.53 -20.39
N ALA A 477 -0.18 -8.22 -20.29
CA ALA A 477 -0.32 -9.57 -20.83
C ALA A 477 -0.07 -9.67 -22.34
N ALA A 478 -0.40 -8.63 -23.12
CA ALA A 478 -0.25 -8.64 -24.58
C ALA A 478 1.23 -8.54 -24.97
N GLN A 479 2.00 -7.70 -24.27
CA GLN A 479 3.44 -7.57 -24.46
C GLN A 479 4.18 -8.86 -24.05
N LEU A 480 3.79 -9.49 -22.94
CA LEU A 480 4.34 -10.79 -22.55
C LEU A 480 4.09 -11.88 -23.61
N ALA A 481 2.91 -11.87 -24.24
CA ALA A 481 2.56 -12.82 -25.29
C ALA A 481 3.40 -12.64 -26.57
N GLN A 482 3.91 -11.43 -26.83
CA GLN A 482 4.86 -11.16 -27.93
C GLN A 482 6.28 -11.64 -27.61
N GLY A 483 6.57 -11.93 -26.34
CA GLY A 483 7.90 -12.28 -25.85
C GLY A 483 8.73 -11.04 -25.49
N VAL A 484 9.06 -10.90 -24.21
CA VAL A 484 9.91 -9.84 -23.69
C VAL A 484 11.32 -10.37 -23.44
N ARG A 485 12.33 -9.71 -24.00
CA ARG A 485 13.75 -10.07 -23.81
C ARG A 485 14.60 -8.84 -23.57
N PHE A 486 15.49 -8.89 -22.59
CA PHE A 486 16.48 -7.85 -22.34
C PHE A 486 17.89 -8.44 -22.39
N LEU A 487 18.77 -7.82 -23.19
CA LEU A 487 20.19 -8.15 -23.22
C LEU A 487 20.97 -7.09 -22.43
N PRO A 488 21.33 -7.36 -21.16
CA PRO A 488 22.03 -6.39 -20.33
C PRO A 488 23.49 -6.23 -20.75
N GLN A 489 24.00 -5.01 -20.59
CA GLN A 489 25.38 -4.61 -20.77
C GLN A 489 25.85 -3.83 -19.54
N GLY A 490 27.13 -4.00 -19.17
CA GLY A 490 27.78 -3.31 -18.06
C GLY A 490 28.73 -4.22 -17.29
N GLN A 491 28.95 -3.93 -16.00
CA GLN A 491 29.88 -4.68 -15.15
C GLN A 491 29.18 -5.79 -14.36
N ALA A 492 29.57 -7.04 -14.60
CA ALA A 492 29.14 -8.19 -13.81
C ALA A 492 29.70 -8.17 -12.36
N PRO A 493 29.08 -8.91 -11.41
CA PRO A 493 27.78 -9.54 -11.54
C PRO A 493 26.65 -8.49 -11.52
N MET A 494 25.58 -8.77 -12.28
CA MET A 494 24.30 -8.05 -12.17
C MET A 494 23.22 -8.98 -11.64
N PHE A 495 22.11 -8.42 -11.19
CA PHE A 495 20.96 -9.16 -10.69
C PHE A 495 19.72 -8.74 -11.47
N ALA A 496 18.96 -9.74 -11.93
CA ALA A 496 17.67 -9.56 -12.55
C ALA A 496 16.56 -10.02 -11.59
N SER A 497 15.50 -9.21 -11.48
CA SER A 497 14.26 -9.57 -10.82
C SER A 497 13.12 -9.52 -11.83
N LEU A 498 12.42 -10.64 -11.94
CA LEU A 498 11.26 -10.83 -12.80
C LEU A 498 10.06 -11.04 -11.91
N GLU A 499 9.05 -10.20 -12.04
CA GLU A 499 7.84 -10.23 -11.21
C GLU A 499 6.60 -10.23 -12.12
N VAL A 500 5.60 -11.05 -11.80
CA VAL A 500 4.29 -11.02 -12.45
C VAL A 500 3.21 -11.08 -11.38
N ALA A 501 2.47 -9.98 -11.25
CA ALA A 501 1.27 -9.90 -10.44
C ALA A 501 0.03 -10.08 -11.34
N GLY A 502 -0.99 -10.75 -10.82
CA GLY A 502 -2.29 -10.83 -11.48
C GLY A 502 -3.26 -11.74 -10.73
N ILE A 503 -4.53 -11.66 -11.08
CA ILE A 503 -5.58 -12.44 -10.45
C ILE A 503 -5.72 -13.78 -11.17
N PRO A 504 -5.59 -14.92 -10.46
CA PRO A 504 -5.83 -16.24 -11.04
C PRO A 504 -7.25 -16.38 -11.62
N ARG A 505 -7.42 -17.15 -12.69
CA ARG A 505 -8.76 -17.47 -13.24
C ARG A 505 -9.58 -18.41 -12.36
N GLN A 506 -8.92 -19.16 -11.50
CA GLN A 506 -9.55 -20.07 -10.55
C GLN A 506 -9.14 -19.69 -9.13
N ALA A 507 -10.03 -19.93 -8.17
CA ALA A 507 -9.70 -19.75 -6.76
C ALA A 507 -8.45 -20.58 -6.40
N PRO A 508 -7.46 -19.99 -5.72
CA PRO A 508 -6.35 -20.75 -5.16
C PRO A 508 -6.84 -21.82 -4.19
N ALA A 509 -6.06 -22.89 -4.02
CA ALA A 509 -6.33 -23.88 -2.99
C ALA A 509 -6.26 -23.23 -1.59
N PRO A 510 -7.16 -23.61 -0.65
CA PRO A 510 -7.06 -23.17 0.73
C PRO A 510 -5.70 -23.56 1.35
N ASP A 511 -5.12 -22.66 2.15
CA ASP A 511 -3.91 -22.89 2.93
C ASP A 511 -4.19 -22.57 4.40
N ASN A 512 -4.27 -23.63 5.21
CA ASN A 512 -4.51 -23.55 6.65
C ASN A 512 -3.26 -23.95 7.46
N SER A 513 -2.07 -23.88 6.86
CA SER A 513 -0.82 -24.37 7.47
C SER A 513 -0.39 -23.60 8.72
N VAL A 514 -0.83 -22.35 8.88
CA VAL A 514 -0.51 -21.49 10.04
C VAL A 514 -1.77 -21.08 10.81
N ILE A 515 -2.80 -20.61 10.11
CA ILE A 515 -4.09 -20.22 10.68
C ILE A 515 -5.19 -20.79 9.77
N GLY A 516 -6.20 -21.44 10.37
CA GLY A 516 -7.40 -21.90 9.67
C GLY A 516 -8.59 -20.97 9.92
N ILE A 517 -9.43 -20.79 8.91
CA ILE A 517 -10.72 -20.10 9.03
C ILE A 517 -11.79 -20.93 8.31
N GLU A 518 -12.94 -21.07 8.96
CA GLU A 518 -14.12 -21.74 8.41
C GLU A 518 -15.31 -20.78 8.48
N CYS A 519 -16.18 -20.83 7.47
CA CYS A 519 -17.35 -19.97 7.37
C CYS A 519 -18.55 -20.83 7.01
N ASP A 520 -19.48 -20.96 7.95
CA ASP A 520 -20.75 -21.64 7.76
C ASP A 520 -21.88 -20.62 7.61
N TRP A 521 -22.86 -20.96 6.77
CA TRP A 521 -24.05 -20.14 6.56
C TRP A 521 -25.22 -20.80 7.27
N SER A 522 -26.05 -20.00 7.92
CA SER A 522 -27.26 -20.49 8.58
C SER A 522 -28.43 -19.56 8.30
N THR A 523 -29.62 -20.13 8.21
CA THR A 523 -30.89 -19.41 8.24
C THR A 523 -31.05 -18.67 9.57
N THR A 524 -31.98 -17.71 9.63
CA THR A 524 -32.23 -16.93 10.85
C THR A 524 -32.75 -17.76 12.04
N ASP A 525 -33.25 -18.99 11.79
CA ASP A 525 -33.62 -19.96 12.82
C ASP A 525 -32.47 -20.92 13.21
N GLY A 526 -31.24 -20.66 12.73
CA GLY A 526 -30.02 -21.38 13.12
C GLY A 526 -29.81 -22.71 12.40
N LYS A 527 -30.58 -23.01 11.35
CA LYS A 527 -30.36 -24.20 10.52
C LYS A 527 -29.28 -23.92 9.46
N PRO A 528 -28.45 -24.90 9.09
CA PRO A 528 -27.52 -24.75 7.97
C PRO A 528 -28.25 -24.32 6.69
N TRP A 529 -27.65 -23.36 5.96
CA TRP A 529 -28.17 -22.83 4.70
C TRP A 529 -27.95 -23.78 3.52
#